data_AF-A0A2V9A9V2-F1
#
_entry.id   AF-A0A2V9A9V2-F1
#
_cell.length_a   1.000
_cell.length_b   1.000
_cell.length_c   1.000
_cell.angle_alpha   90.00
_cell.angle_beta   90.00
_cell.angle_gamma   90.00
#
_symmetry.space_group_name_H-M   'P 1'
#
loop_
_entity.id
_entity.type
_entity.pdbx_description
1 polymer ?
#
loop_
_entity_poly.entity_id
_entity_poly.type
_entity_poly.pdbx_seq_one_letter_code
_entity_poly.pdbx_strand_id
1 'polypeptide(L)'
;MLRNIPRLISHFAMAVIASKAQTVGIQQSSPKEVLENFCKMDADGKQLGTGHQKELVGLFYQQKPLTESLDVTVVKDYVVRTLDVRRDTAQVIVDYNVWGRVDYSLRFARLTGPSQNQPIQIREYISMIRSDKHRELGSDGQWREVQDVLQWRIKTMPSSPHVGVTAAMRYVREMGFRSRDPIAMRNAQATVAELSAFFQARFEQTTEPRQLPSTVLARFVALQTEGKGLTAEGQKELDALLVQPAEWRTDKIHITRDFVVSNAVLMGANGNLYVEYIALGDLDSSLRFTNGVPGGVKVREGYTLALSNKYSLPGAKGKPAQELIGPNRWLVADSPPEQWITVNTAIRYATEMRDQTTDPAIKQNADQTIAKLTAIHWWR
;
A
#
# COMPACT_ATOMS: atom_id res chain seq x y z
N MET A 1 84.34 1.28 44.78
CA MET A 1 83.16 1.78 45.54
C MET A 1 81.94 1.01 45.08
N LEU A 2 81.46 0.11 45.94
CA LEU A 2 80.24 -0.69 45.79
C LEU A 2 79.03 0.15 46.23
N ARG A 3 77.95 0.21 45.42
CA ARG A 3 76.60 0.50 45.94
C ARG A 3 75.54 -0.33 45.22
N ASN A 4 74.90 -1.17 46.03
CA ASN A 4 73.69 -1.95 45.78
C ASN A 4 72.47 -1.04 45.53
N ILE A 5 71.59 -1.44 44.61
CA ILE A 5 70.19 -0.99 44.53
C ILE A 5 69.30 -2.23 44.35
N PRO A 6 68.22 -2.41 45.13
CA PRO A 6 67.45 -3.65 45.17
C PRO A 6 66.43 -3.76 44.03
N ARG A 7 66.21 -5.00 43.59
CA ARG A 7 65.13 -5.42 42.68
C ARG A 7 63.78 -5.31 43.39
N LEU A 8 62.85 -4.55 42.79
CA LEU A 8 61.42 -4.59 43.10
C LEU A 8 60.72 -5.40 42.00
N ILE A 9 60.22 -6.58 42.37
CA ILE A 9 59.42 -7.46 41.50
C ILE A 9 57.95 -7.07 41.71
N SER A 10 57.41 -6.25 40.81
CA SER A 10 55.96 -6.00 40.74
C SER A 10 55.27 -7.13 39.99
N HIS A 11 54.44 -7.90 40.69
CA HIS A 11 53.50 -8.84 40.11
C HIS A 11 52.32 -8.08 39.51
N PHE A 12 52.26 -7.95 38.18
CA PHE A 12 51.03 -7.58 37.49
C PHE A 12 50.19 -8.85 37.28
N ALA A 13 49.13 -8.98 38.09
CA ALA A 13 48.07 -9.95 37.85
C ALA A 13 47.27 -9.51 36.61
N MET A 14 47.42 -10.24 35.51
CA MET A 14 46.54 -10.10 34.34
C MET A 14 45.19 -10.72 34.67
N ALA A 15 44.22 -9.86 35.03
CA ALA A 15 42.82 -10.23 35.05
C ALA A 15 42.34 -10.42 33.60
N VAL A 16 42.19 -11.68 33.18
CA VAL A 16 41.49 -12.04 31.94
C VAL A 16 40.01 -11.79 32.17
N ILE A 17 39.53 -10.63 31.73
CA ILE A 17 38.08 -10.37 31.62
C ILE A 17 37.60 -11.18 30.42
N ALA A 18 36.99 -12.34 30.69
CA ALA A 18 36.22 -13.07 29.71
C ALA A 18 34.97 -12.25 29.35
N SER A 19 35.06 -11.44 28.30
CA SER A 19 33.89 -10.82 27.69
C SER A 19 33.04 -11.94 27.06
N LYS A 20 31.95 -12.31 27.74
CA LYS A 20 30.87 -13.05 27.10
C LYS A 20 30.32 -12.15 26.00
N ALA A 21 30.75 -12.39 24.75
CA ALA A 21 30.08 -11.86 23.59
C ALA A 21 28.61 -12.31 23.66
N GLN A 22 27.72 -11.38 23.96
CA GLN A 22 26.31 -11.57 23.67
C GLN A 22 26.21 -11.71 22.16
N THR A 23 26.04 -12.93 21.69
CA THR A 23 25.65 -13.23 20.32
C THR A 23 24.27 -12.65 20.13
N VAL A 24 24.20 -11.36 19.79
CA VAL A 24 22.99 -10.73 19.27
C VAL A 24 22.64 -11.57 18.05
N GLY A 25 21.57 -12.36 18.14
CA GLY A 25 21.10 -13.15 17.03
C GLY A 25 20.82 -12.19 15.88
N ILE A 26 21.70 -12.17 14.89
CA ILE A 26 21.52 -11.34 13.69
C ILE A 26 20.27 -11.91 13.03
N GLN A 27 19.16 -11.18 13.18
CA GLN A 27 17.90 -11.54 12.54
C GLN A 27 18.13 -11.55 11.03
N GLN A 28 18.14 -12.75 10.44
CA GLN A 28 18.33 -12.91 9.00
C GLN A 28 17.15 -12.25 8.28
N SER A 29 17.45 -11.29 7.41
CA SER A 29 16.44 -10.66 6.56
C SER A 29 15.76 -11.69 5.67
N SER A 30 14.45 -11.56 5.48
CA SER A 30 13.70 -12.41 4.55
C SER A 30 14.08 -12.10 3.08
N PRO A 31 13.81 -12.99 2.12
CA PRO A 31 14.01 -12.71 0.69
C PRO A 31 13.32 -11.40 0.25
N LYS A 32 12.10 -11.17 0.77
CA LYS A 32 11.32 -9.96 0.48
C LYS A 32 12.05 -8.69 0.94
N GLU A 33 12.51 -8.66 2.19
CA GLU A 33 13.18 -7.49 2.77
C GLU A 33 14.47 -7.14 2.03
N VAL A 34 15.25 -8.15 1.65
CA VAL A 34 16.48 -7.96 0.85
C VAL A 34 16.15 -7.33 -0.49
N LEU A 35 15.10 -7.81 -1.17
CA LEU A 35 14.70 -7.27 -2.47
C LEU A 35 14.05 -5.89 -2.36
N GLU A 36 13.27 -5.61 -1.32
CA GLU A 36 12.73 -4.27 -1.03
C GLU A 36 13.86 -3.26 -0.80
N ASN A 37 14.89 -3.64 -0.04
CA ASN A 37 16.06 -2.80 0.18
C ASN A 37 16.81 -2.53 -1.15
N PHE A 38 16.99 -3.56 -1.98
CA PHE A 38 17.57 -3.41 -3.31
C PHE A 38 16.74 -2.46 -4.21
N CYS A 39 15.43 -2.67 -4.32
CA CYS A 39 14.55 -1.82 -5.13
C CYS A 39 14.56 -0.36 -4.65
N LYS A 40 14.69 -0.13 -3.33
CA LYS A 40 14.85 1.21 -2.77
C LYS A 40 16.16 1.86 -3.23
N MET A 41 17.28 1.16 -3.10
CA MET A 41 18.58 1.63 -3.57
C MET A 41 18.57 1.88 -5.08
N ASP A 42 17.93 1.02 -5.86
CA ASP A 42 17.79 1.19 -7.30
C ASP A 42 16.95 2.42 -7.65
N ALA A 43 15.80 2.60 -6.99
CA ALA A 43 14.95 3.78 -7.14
C ALA A 43 15.70 5.09 -6.81
N ASP A 44 16.61 5.07 -5.84
CA ASP A 44 17.46 6.20 -5.47
C ASP A 44 18.63 6.43 -6.45
N GLY A 45 18.77 5.57 -7.46
CA GLY A 45 19.77 5.64 -8.51
C GLY A 45 21.14 5.10 -8.10
N LYS A 46 21.22 4.24 -7.08
CA LYS A 46 22.50 3.68 -6.60
C LYS A 46 23.20 2.83 -7.64
N GLN A 47 22.44 2.16 -8.52
CA GLN A 47 23.00 1.40 -9.65
C GLN A 47 23.70 2.28 -10.69
N LEU A 48 23.33 3.56 -10.78
CA LEU A 48 23.87 4.49 -11.77
C LEU A 48 25.20 5.11 -11.34
N GLY A 49 25.56 5.03 -10.05
CA GLY A 49 26.78 5.60 -9.50
C GLY A 49 27.86 4.56 -9.24
N THR A 50 29.12 4.90 -9.54
CA THR A 50 30.27 4.03 -9.22
C THR A 50 30.54 3.93 -7.72
N GLY A 51 30.23 5.00 -6.96
CA GLY A 51 30.50 5.07 -5.51
C GLY A 51 29.65 4.12 -4.64
N HIS A 52 28.50 3.67 -5.14
CA HIS A 52 27.56 2.82 -4.38
C HIS A 52 27.58 1.35 -4.80
N GLN A 53 28.47 0.98 -5.72
CA GLN A 53 28.58 -0.42 -6.16
C GLN A 53 28.87 -1.34 -4.97
N LYS A 54 29.74 -0.95 -4.03
CA LYS A 54 30.06 -1.76 -2.84
C LYS A 54 28.84 -2.13 -2.00
N GLU A 55 27.89 -1.20 -1.84
CA GLU A 55 26.65 -1.44 -1.08
C GLU A 55 25.76 -2.47 -1.80
N LEU A 56 25.68 -2.38 -3.13
CA LEU A 56 24.86 -3.27 -3.95
C LEU A 56 25.48 -4.67 -4.11
N VAL A 57 26.81 -4.74 -4.22
CA VAL A 57 27.58 -5.98 -4.40
C VAL A 57 27.22 -7.03 -3.35
N GLY A 58 27.08 -6.62 -2.08
CA GLY A 58 26.73 -7.53 -0.98
C GLY A 58 25.36 -8.20 -1.14
N LEU A 59 24.46 -7.63 -1.94
CA LEU A 59 23.12 -8.18 -2.16
C LEU A 59 23.09 -9.26 -3.24
N PHE A 60 24.12 -9.36 -4.09
CA PHE A 60 24.12 -10.25 -5.24
C PHE A 60 24.90 -11.53 -4.97
N TYR A 61 24.40 -12.65 -5.51
CA TYR A 61 25.11 -13.92 -5.49
C TYR A 61 26.25 -13.92 -6.53
N GLN A 62 25.93 -13.48 -7.75
CA GLN A 62 26.88 -13.31 -8.84
C GLN A 62 26.63 -11.96 -9.50
N GLN A 63 27.65 -11.13 -9.57
CA GLN A 63 27.56 -9.86 -10.28
C GLN A 63 28.17 -9.99 -11.66
N LYS A 64 27.39 -9.64 -12.68
CA LYS A 64 27.91 -9.31 -14.01
C LYS A 64 28.27 -7.83 -13.98
N PRO A 65 29.44 -7.42 -14.53
CA PRO A 65 29.72 -6.00 -14.72
C PRO A 65 28.53 -5.37 -15.46
N LEU A 66 27.96 -4.28 -14.93
CA LEU A 66 26.98 -3.53 -15.69
C LEU A 66 27.68 -3.07 -16.97
N THR A 67 27.17 -3.52 -18.12
CA THR A 67 27.66 -3.10 -19.43
C THR A 67 27.47 -1.60 -19.60
N GLU A 68 28.41 -0.94 -20.28
CA GLU A 68 28.52 0.53 -20.38
C GLU A 68 27.31 1.21 -21.08
N SER A 69 26.47 0.46 -21.79
CA SER A 69 25.24 0.96 -22.40
C SER A 69 24.01 0.52 -21.60
N LEU A 70 23.60 1.33 -20.62
CA LEU A 70 22.39 1.07 -19.83
C LEU A 70 21.25 1.95 -20.32
N ASP A 71 20.20 1.31 -20.84
CA ASP A 71 18.87 1.89 -20.79
C ASP A 71 18.47 2.04 -19.31
N VAL A 72 17.95 3.21 -18.93
CA VAL A 72 17.47 3.46 -17.58
C VAL A 72 15.96 3.46 -17.58
N THR A 73 15.35 2.57 -16.80
CA THR A 73 13.89 2.49 -16.67
C THR A 73 13.45 3.48 -15.59
N VAL A 74 12.58 4.42 -15.95
CA VAL A 74 12.08 5.46 -15.04
C VAL A 74 10.79 4.98 -14.40
N VAL A 75 10.81 4.75 -13.09
CA VAL A 75 9.68 4.21 -12.33
C VAL A 75 9.01 5.27 -11.46
N LYS A 76 7.70 5.11 -11.27
CA LYS A 76 6.89 5.87 -10.32
C LYS A 76 7.04 5.32 -8.91
N ASP A 77 6.82 4.01 -8.78
CA ASP A 77 6.84 3.22 -7.57
C ASP A 77 6.93 1.73 -7.95
N TYR A 78 7.06 0.86 -6.93
CA TYR A 78 7.15 -0.58 -7.10
C TYR A 78 6.50 -1.31 -5.91
N VAL A 79 6.14 -2.57 -6.12
CA VAL A 79 5.62 -3.46 -5.07
C VAL A 79 6.36 -4.80 -5.13
N VAL A 80 6.83 -5.29 -3.96
CA VAL A 80 7.55 -6.55 -3.84
C VAL A 80 6.67 -7.61 -3.18
N ARG A 81 6.57 -8.80 -3.81
CA ARG A 81 5.74 -9.93 -3.35
C ARG A 81 6.54 -11.23 -3.37
N THR A 82 6.50 -11.99 -2.28
CA THR A 82 7.09 -13.34 -2.25
C THR A 82 6.15 -14.31 -2.95
N LEU A 83 6.65 -15.05 -3.95
CA LEU A 83 5.87 -16.07 -4.64
C LEU A 83 6.09 -17.45 -4.00
N ASP A 84 7.35 -17.83 -3.81
CA ASP A 84 7.72 -19.15 -3.29
C ASP A 84 9.06 -19.08 -2.56
N VAL A 85 9.21 -19.86 -1.50
CA VAL A 85 10.46 -20.03 -0.73
C VAL A 85 10.66 -21.52 -0.47
N ARG A 86 11.71 -22.10 -1.05
CA ARG A 86 12.07 -23.51 -0.91
C ARG A 86 13.50 -23.65 -0.41
N ARG A 87 13.64 -24.02 0.87
CA ARG A 87 14.93 -24.21 1.55
C ARG A 87 15.87 -23.00 1.34
N ASP A 88 16.82 -23.13 0.41
CA ASP A 88 17.85 -22.14 0.10
C ASP A 88 17.58 -21.39 -1.21
N THR A 89 16.37 -21.48 -1.77
CA THR A 89 15.96 -20.75 -2.99
C THR A 89 14.64 -20.04 -2.75
N ALA A 90 14.47 -18.88 -3.38
CA ALA A 90 13.20 -18.15 -3.36
C ALA A 90 12.94 -17.49 -4.72
N GLN A 91 11.67 -17.32 -5.05
CA GLN A 91 11.21 -16.53 -6.17
C GLN A 91 10.37 -15.38 -5.64
N VAL A 92 10.75 -14.16 -6.02
CA VAL A 92 10.10 -12.93 -5.59
C VAL A 92 9.68 -12.16 -6.84
N ILE A 93 8.50 -11.56 -6.79
CA ILE A 93 7.95 -10.75 -7.88
C ILE A 93 8.10 -9.28 -7.52
N VAL A 94 8.53 -8.47 -8.48
CA VAL A 94 8.47 -7.01 -8.38
C VAL A 94 7.54 -6.48 -9.47
N ASP A 95 6.50 -5.76 -9.07
CA ASP A 95 5.64 -5.02 -9.98
C ASP A 95 6.09 -3.56 -9.99
N TYR A 96 6.69 -3.11 -11.09
CA TYR A 96 7.11 -1.73 -11.30
C TYR A 96 6.02 -0.96 -12.04
N ASN A 97 5.69 0.25 -11.56
CA ASN A 97 4.88 1.19 -12.32
C ASN A 97 5.82 2.12 -13.09
N VAL A 98 5.93 1.93 -14.40
CA VAL A 98 6.97 2.52 -15.26
C VAL A 98 6.41 3.67 -16.08
N TRP A 99 7.12 4.79 -16.08
CA TRP A 99 6.80 5.96 -16.91
C TRP A 99 7.38 5.87 -18.31
N GLY A 100 8.62 5.41 -18.41
CA GLY A 100 9.38 5.44 -19.64
C GLY A 100 10.78 4.90 -19.47
N ARG A 101 11.58 5.02 -20.53
CA ARG A 101 12.98 4.60 -20.54
C ARG A 101 13.84 5.74 -21.08
N VAL A 102 15.01 5.94 -20.48
CA VAL A 102 16.06 6.81 -21.02
C VAL A 102 17.05 5.93 -21.76
N ASP A 103 17.21 6.15 -23.06
CA ASP A 103 18.17 5.41 -23.89
C ASP A 103 19.61 5.91 -23.70
N TYR A 104 20.58 5.22 -24.31
CA TYR A 104 22.00 5.60 -24.27
C TYR A 104 22.29 6.98 -24.90
N SER A 105 21.39 7.50 -25.74
CA SER A 105 21.47 8.84 -26.34
C SER A 105 20.82 9.91 -25.46
N LEU A 106 20.49 9.55 -24.21
CA LEU A 106 19.84 10.39 -23.19
C LEU A 106 18.44 10.88 -23.59
N ARG A 107 17.77 10.18 -24.51
CA ARG A 107 16.38 10.47 -24.87
C ARG A 107 15.44 9.69 -23.98
N PHE A 108 14.49 10.39 -23.39
CA PHE A 108 13.38 9.75 -22.71
C PHE A 108 12.28 9.39 -23.70
N ALA A 109 11.90 8.12 -23.68
CA ALA A 109 10.75 7.60 -24.40
C ALA A 109 9.71 7.13 -23.39
N ARG A 110 8.51 7.74 -23.45
CA ARG A 110 7.36 7.28 -22.66
C ARG A 110 6.97 5.88 -23.11
N LEU A 111 6.71 5.01 -22.14
CA LEU A 111 6.02 3.76 -22.42
C LEU A 111 4.51 4.04 -22.35
N THR A 112 3.86 4.12 -23.50
CA THR A 112 2.43 4.41 -23.59
C THR A 112 1.60 3.14 -23.48
N GLY A 113 0.71 3.08 -22.49
CA GLY A 113 -0.41 2.14 -22.46
C GLY A 113 -1.67 2.72 -23.14
N PRO A 114 -2.82 2.01 -23.09
CA PRO A 114 -4.07 2.48 -23.70
C PRO A 114 -4.61 3.80 -23.09
N SER A 115 -4.19 4.15 -21.87
CA SER A 115 -4.47 5.45 -21.24
C SER A 115 -3.26 6.38 -21.37
N GLN A 116 -3.44 7.53 -22.02
CA GLN A 116 -2.41 8.57 -22.11
C GLN A 116 -2.09 9.10 -20.70
N ASN A 117 -0.81 9.28 -20.39
CA ASN A 117 -0.28 9.84 -19.13
C ASN A 117 -0.39 8.96 -17.86
N GLN A 118 -0.54 7.64 -17.99
CA GLN A 118 -0.43 6.72 -16.84
C GLN A 118 0.82 5.85 -16.94
N PRO A 119 1.44 5.48 -15.81
CA PRO A 119 2.53 4.53 -15.82
C PRO A 119 1.98 3.16 -16.19
N ILE A 120 2.75 2.38 -16.93
CA ILE A 120 2.42 0.99 -17.22
C ILE A 120 2.97 0.07 -16.14
N GLN A 121 2.26 -1.00 -15.82
CA GLN A 121 2.79 -2.00 -14.89
C GLN A 121 3.69 -3.00 -15.65
N ILE A 122 4.93 -3.14 -15.21
CA ILE A 122 5.88 -4.17 -15.68
C ILE A 122 6.16 -5.11 -14.51
N ARG A 123 6.11 -6.42 -14.77
CA ARG A 123 6.37 -7.45 -13.76
C ARG A 123 7.69 -8.16 -14.04
N GLU A 124 8.54 -8.24 -13.02
CA GLU A 124 9.78 -9.02 -13.07
C GLU A 124 9.77 -10.14 -12.03
N TYR A 125 10.36 -11.28 -12.39
CA TYR A 125 10.52 -12.44 -11.52
C TYR A 125 11.99 -12.56 -11.13
N ILE A 126 12.28 -12.29 -9.87
CA ILE A 126 13.63 -12.25 -9.33
C ILE A 126 13.89 -13.57 -8.58
N SER A 127 14.90 -14.29 -9.03
CA SER A 127 15.39 -15.48 -8.34
C SER A 127 16.36 -15.09 -7.25
N MET A 128 16.21 -15.71 -6.08
CA MET A 128 17.07 -15.51 -4.92
C MET A 128 17.61 -16.84 -4.42
N ILE A 129 18.78 -16.78 -3.80
CA ILE A 129 19.46 -17.94 -3.22
C ILE A 129 19.99 -17.58 -1.84
N ARG A 130 19.90 -18.52 -0.90
CA ARG A 130 20.53 -18.41 0.41
C ARG A 130 21.95 -18.94 0.30
N SER A 131 22.94 -18.08 0.47
CA SER A 131 24.36 -18.39 0.22
C SER A 131 25.25 -17.65 1.20
N ASP A 132 26.21 -18.37 1.77
CA ASP A 132 27.34 -17.83 2.52
C ASP A 132 28.44 -17.28 1.59
N LYS A 133 28.38 -17.63 0.30
CA LYS A 133 29.30 -17.14 -0.72
C LYS A 133 28.71 -15.98 -1.54
N HIS A 134 29.54 -14.99 -1.83
CA HIS A 134 29.28 -13.93 -2.82
C HIS A 134 30.58 -13.43 -3.42
N ARG A 135 30.49 -12.50 -4.37
CA ARG A 135 31.67 -11.82 -4.92
C ARG A 135 31.75 -10.40 -4.38
N GLU A 136 32.94 -9.97 -4.00
CA GLU A 136 33.23 -8.58 -3.64
C GLU A 136 34.32 -7.99 -4.53
N LEU A 137 34.27 -6.66 -4.70
CA LEU A 137 35.31 -5.91 -5.38
C LEU A 137 36.42 -5.57 -4.38
N GLY A 138 37.59 -6.19 -4.55
CA GLY A 138 38.77 -5.92 -3.74
C GLY A 138 39.27 -4.48 -3.86
N SER A 139 40.16 -4.07 -2.96
CA SER A 139 40.83 -2.76 -3.03
C SER A 139 41.68 -2.58 -4.29
N ASP A 140 42.07 -3.68 -4.93
CA ASP A 140 42.78 -3.75 -6.21
C ASP A 140 41.85 -3.72 -7.44
N GLY A 141 40.54 -3.58 -7.23
CA GLY A 141 39.55 -3.60 -8.31
C GLY A 141 39.30 -4.99 -8.90
N GLN A 142 39.81 -6.06 -8.29
CA GLN A 142 39.54 -7.42 -8.74
C GLN A 142 38.36 -8.04 -7.98
N TRP A 143 37.50 -8.77 -8.71
CA TRP A 143 36.41 -9.54 -8.10
C TRP A 143 36.96 -10.79 -7.43
N ARG A 144 36.61 -10.97 -6.14
CA ARG A 144 37.00 -12.15 -5.37
C ARG A 144 35.77 -12.80 -4.77
N GLU A 145 35.75 -14.13 -4.73
CA GLU A 145 34.75 -14.85 -3.94
C GLU A 145 35.09 -14.67 -2.46
N VAL A 146 34.11 -14.24 -1.68
CA VAL A 146 34.19 -14.08 -0.24
C VAL A 146 33.17 -15.04 0.37
N GLN A 147 33.57 -15.68 1.46
CA GLN A 147 32.69 -16.51 2.28
C GLN A 147 32.38 -15.75 3.57
N ASP A 148 31.10 -15.57 3.85
CA ASP A 148 30.54 -14.73 4.90
C ASP A 148 29.35 -15.45 5.57
N VAL A 149 28.51 -14.76 6.33
CA VAL A 149 27.31 -15.33 6.94
C VAL A 149 26.32 -15.77 5.87
N LEU A 150 25.70 -16.93 6.08
CA LEU A 150 24.61 -17.45 5.26
C LEU A 150 23.45 -16.44 5.22
N GLN A 151 23.19 -15.86 4.05
CA GLN A 151 22.15 -14.84 3.86
C GLN A 151 21.47 -14.94 2.50
N TRP A 152 20.29 -14.35 2.36
CA TRP A 152 19.57 -14.28 1.09
C TRP A 152 20.23 -13.29 0.15
N ARG A 153 20.43 -13.71 -1.10
CA ARG A 153 21.07 -12.91 -2.15
C ARG A 153 20.30 -13.00 -3.45
N ILE A 154 20.35 -11.92 -4.22
CA ILE A 154 19.75 -11.82 -5.55
C ILE A 154 20.61 -12.63 -6.52
N LYS A 155 20.02 -13.68 -7.10
CA LYS A 155 20.68 -14.56 -8.08
C LYS A 155 20.60 -13.98 -9.48
N THR A 156 19.44 -13.43 -9.84
CA THR A 156 19.20 -12.84 -11.16
C THR A 156 18.98 -11.33 -11.00
N MET A 157 19.93 -10.54 -11.49
CA MET A 157 19.82 -9.07 -11.49
C MET A 157 18.75 -8.62 -12.51
N PRO A 158 17.99 -7.54 -12.25
CA PRO A 158 17.17 -6.91 -13.27
C PRO A 158 17.98 -6.55 -14.52
N SER A 159 17.35 -6.58 -15.69
CA SER A 159 18.03 -6.31 -16.97
C SER A 159 18.46 -4.86 -17.15
N SER A 160 17.90 -3.94 -16.37
CA SER A 160 18.21 -2.51 -16.40
C SER A 160 17.96 -1.88 -15.02
N PRO A 161 18.63 -0.76 -14.68
CA PRO A 161 18.30 0.04 -13.49
C PRO A 161 16.85 0.55 -13.53
N HIS A 162 16.13 0.40 -12.42
CA HIS A 162 14.77 0.90 -12.22
C HIS A 162 14.79 2.07 -11.25
N VAL A 163 14.92 3.29 -11.79
CA VAL A 163 15.20 4.48 -10.99
C VAL A 163 14.00 5.42 -10.91
N GLY A 164 13.84 6.11 -9.78
CA GLY A 164 12.84 7.15 -9.63
C GLY A 164 13.12 8.36 -10.53
N VAL A 165 12.10 9.19 -10.77
CA VAL A 165 12.20 10.39 -11.64
C VAL A 165 13.35 11.32 -11.22
N THR A 166 13.53 11.57 -9.93
CA THR A 166 14.64 12.41 -9.42
C THR A 166 16.01 11.84 -9.73
N ALA A 167 16.19 10.53 -9.54
CA ALA A 167 17.44 9.84 -9.85
C ALA A 167 17.73 9.83 -11.36
N ALA A 168 16.70 9.60 -12.19
CA ALA A 168 16.81 9.71 -13.65
C ALA A 168 17.24 11.11 -14.09
N MET A 169 16.62 12.17 -13.55
CA MET A 169 17.01 13.55 -13.87
C MET A 169 18.47 13.84 -13.49
N ARG A 170 18.92 13.39 -12.32
CA ARG A 170 20.32 13.54 -11.88
C ARG A 170 21.28 12.85 -12.84
N TYR A 171 20.99 11.60 -13.19
CA TYR A 171 21.78 10.82 -14.14
C TYR A 171 21.86 11.49 -15.52
N VAL A 172 20.72 11.89 -16.08
CA VAL A 172 20.66 12.52 -17.40
C VAL A 172 21.45 13.82 -17.43
N ARG A 173 21.36 14.65 -16.37
CA ARG A 173 22.17 15.87 -16.25
C ARG A 173 23.66 15.53 -16.24
N GLU A 174 24.08 14.62 -15.37
CA GLU A 174 25.48 14.24 -15.24
C GLU A 174 26.06 13.71 -16.55
N MET A 175 25.36 12.78 -17.21
CA MET A 175 25.79 12.23 -18.50
C MET A 175 25.78 13.28 -19.61
N GLY A 176 24.79 14.18 -19.62
CA GLY A 176 24.74 15.31 -20.54
C GLY A 176 25.93 16.25 -20.36
N PHE A 177 26.32 16.58 -19.13
CA PHE A 177 27.48 17.43 -18.83
C PHE A 177 28.82 16.78 -19.21
N ARG A 178 28.93 15.45 -19.10
CA ARG A 178 30.13 14.70 -19.47
C ARG A 178 30.26 14.48 -20.98
N SER A 179 29.15 14.56 -21.72
CA SER A 179 29.15 14.30 -23.16
C SER A 179 29.81 15.44 -23.94
N ARG A 180 30.56 15.07 -24.99
CA ARG A 180 31.07 16.02 -26.00
C ARG A 180 30.18 16.09 -27.24
N ASP A 181 29.17 15.23 -27.33
CA ASP A 181 28.23 15.19 -28.45
C ASP A 181 27.10 16.22 -28.22
N PRO A 182 26.96 17.24 -29.10
CA PRO A 182 25.91 18.24 -28.97
C PRO A 182 24.49 17.65 -29.07
N ILE A 183 24.30 16.52 -29.77
CA ILE A 183 23.01 15.85 -29.85
C ILE A 183 22.63 15.26 -28.49
N ALA A 184 23.55 14.52 -27.86
CA ALA A 184 23.35 13.98 -26.52
C ALA A 184 23.10 15.09 -25.47
N MET A 185 23.80 16.22 -25.54
CA MET A 185 23.55 17.37 -24.65
C MET A 185 22.13 17.92 -24.83
N ARG A 186 21.68 18.10 -26.08
CA ARG A 186 20.32 18.57 -26.38
C ARG A 186 19.26 17.58 -25.91
N ASN A 187 19.47 16.29 -26.14
CA ASN A 187 18.59 15.22 -25.66
C ASN A 187 18.50 15.23 -24.14
N ALA A 188 19.62 15.40 -23.44
CA ALA A 188 19.65 15.48 -21.98
C ALA A 188 18.80 16.64 -21.45
N GLN A 189 18.92 17.83 -22.06
CA GLN A 189 18.11 18.99 -21.71
C GLN A 189 16.62 18.74 -21.93
N ALA A 190 16.25 18.21 -23.10
CA ALA A 190 14.85 17.88 -23.43
C ALA A 190 14.27 16.84 -22.46
N THR A 191 15.01 15.77 -22.18
CA THR A 191 14.63 14.74 -21.21
C THR A 191 14.43 15.29 -19.81
N VAL A 192 15.34 16.16 -19.33
CA VAL A 192 15.20 16.78 -18.01
C VAL A 192 13.97 17.67 -17.95
N ALA A 193 13.70 18.46 -19.00
CA ALA A 193 12.50 19.30 -19.07
C ALA A 193 11.22 18.45 -19.02
N GLU A 194 11.19 17.36 -19.78
CA GLU A 194 10.05 16.44 -19.79
C GLU A 194 9.85 15.76 -18.43
N LEU A 195 10.90 15.18 -17.84
CA LEU A 195 10.83 14.55 -16.51
C LEU A 195 10.45 15.55 -15.40
N SER A 196 10.89 16.80 -15.51
CA SER A 196 10.51 17.87 -14.58
C SER A 196 9.03 18.23 -14.71
N ALA A 197 8.52 18.36 -15.93
CA ALA A 197 7.09 18.62 -16.16
C ALA A 197 6.22 17.50 -15.58
N PHE A 198 6.65 16.24 -15.71
CA PHE A 198 6.01 15.09 -15.06
C PHE A 198 6.00 15.21 -13.53
N PHE A 199 7.15 15.57 -12.95
CA PHE A 199 7.27 15.72 -11.51
C PHE A 199 6.38 16.85 -10.99
N GLN A 200 6.28 17.98 -11.72
CA GLN A 200 5.46 19.13 -11.36
C GLN A 200 3.96 18.88 -11.53
N ALA A 201 3.53 18.25 -12.63
CA ALA A 201 2.12 17.88 -12.84
C ALA A 201 1.56 17.00 -11.71
N ARG A 202 2.42 16.22 -11.03
CA ARG A 202 2.06 15.47 -9.83
C ARG A 202 1.69 16.37 -8.65
N PHE A 203 2.38 17.50 -8.46
CA PHE A 203 2.11 18.43 -7.37
C PHE A 203 0.84 19.26 -7.64
N GLU A 204 0.55 19.56 -8.90
CA GLU A 204 -0.69 20.24 -9.31
C GLU A 204 -1.93 19.33 -9.23
N GLN A 205 -1.75 18.00 -9.32
CA GLN A 205 -2.82 17.02 -9.06
C GLN A 205 -3.05 16.71 -7.57
N THR A 206 -2.36 17.38 -6.63
CA THR A 206 -2.42 17.11 -5.18
C THR A 206 -3.06 18.21 -4.32
N THR A 207 -3.76 19.19 -4.91
CA THR A 207 -4.41 20.26 -4.14
C THR A 207 -5.78 19.92 -3.55
N GLU A 208 -6.39 18.78 -3.90
CA GLU A 208 -7.51 18.24 -3.14
C GLU A 208 -6.96 17.45 -1.94
N PRO A 209 -7.35 17.75 -0.68
CA PRO A 209 -6.91 16.99 0.48
C PRO A 209 -7.33 15.55 0.30
N ARG A 210 -6.36 14.70 -0.04
CA ARG A 210 -6.56 13.30 -0.34
C ARG A 210 -7.09 12.62 0.92
N GLN A 211 -8.41 12.45 0.97
CA GLN A 211 -9.08 11.85 2.13
C GLN A 211 -8.42 10.52 2.46
N LEU A 212 -8.11 10.30 3.74
CA LEU A 212 -7.53 9.03 4.18
C LEU A 212 -8.57 7.91 3.94
N PRO A 213 -8.14 6.67 3.63
CA PRO A 213 -9.05 5.54 3.46
C PRO A 213 -10.01 5.34 4.63
N SER A 214 -9.49 5.49 5.85
CA SER A 214 -10.31 5.42 7.07
C SER A 214 -11.35 6.54 7.15
N THR A 215 -11.06 7.74 6.64
CA THR A 215 -12.03 8.84 6.57
C THR A 215 -13.15 8.54 5.56
N VAL A 216 -12.81 7.96 4.41
CA VAL A 216 -13.81 7.56 3.41
C VAL A 216 -14.72 6.47 3.97
N LEU A 217 -14.14 5.42 4.57
CA LEU A 217 -14.93 4.34 5.17
C LEU A 217 -15.77 4.85 6.36
N ALA A 218 -15.23 5.71 7.22
CA ALA A 218 -15.99 6.30 8.33
C ALA A 218 -17.18 7.11 7.83
N ARG A 219 -17.01 7.87 6.75
CA ARG A 219 -18.10 8.60 6.11
C ARG A 219 -19.16 7.66 5.56
N PHE A 220 -18.75 6.60 4.85
CA PHE A 220 -19.66 5.60 4.32
C PHE A 220 -20.51 4.96 5.43
N VAL A 221 -19.86 4.48 6.49
CA VAL A 221 -20.53 3.85 7.64
C VAL A 221 -21.44 4.84 8.36
N ALA A 222 -21.01 6.10 8.55
CA ALA A 222 -21.84 7.11 9.17
C ALA A 222 -23.16 7.32 8.41
N LEU A 223 -23.09 7.55 7.10
CA LEU A 223 -24.27 7.69 6.24
C LEU A 223 -25.18 6.46 6.31
N GLN A 224 -24.60 5.26 6.27
CA GLN A 224 -25.36 4.03 6.39
C GLN A 224 -26.09 3.96 7.73
N THR A 225 -25.39 4.27 8.83
CA THR A 225 -25.93 4.20 10.20
C THR A 225 -27.00 5.26 10.51
N GLU A 226 -27.03 6.34 9.72
CA GLU A 226 -28.07 7.37 9.67
C GLU A 226 -29.28 6.99 8.80
N GLY A 227 -29.24 5.81 8.18
CA GLY A 227 -30.34 5.26 7.39
C GLY A 227 -30.38 5.74 5.95
N LYS A 228 -29.27 6.29 5.42
CA LYS A 228 -29.22 6.70 4.01
C LYS A 228 -29.47 5.55 3.04
N GLY A 229 -29.15 4.31 3.42
CA GLY A 229 -29.45 3.11 2.64
C GLY A 229 -30.95 2.80 2.52
N LEU A 230 -31.80 3.43 3.33
CA LEU A 230 -33.26 3.17 3.38
C LEU A 230 -34.05 4.02 2.38
N THR A 231 -33.44 5.02 1.73
CA THR A 231 -34.09 5.91 0.77
C THR A 231 -33.35 5.94 -0.56
N ALA A 232 -34.06 6.17 -1.66
CA ALA A 232 -33.45 6.20 -2.99
C ALA A 232 -32.42 7.34 -3.13
N GLU A 233 -32.68 8.50 -2.51
CA GLU A 233 -31.75 9.63 -2.50
C GLU A 233 -30.50 9.32 -1.68
N GLY A 234 -30.65 8.73 -0.49
CA GLY A 234 -29.52 8.37 0.37
C GLY A 234 -28.67 7.24 -0.23
N GLN A 235 -29.28 6.29 -0.94
CA GLN A 235 -28.56 5.26 -1.68
C GLN A 235 -27.62 5.88 -2.73
N LYS A 236 -28.04 6.93 -3.43
CA LYS A 236 -27.16 7.66 -4.37
C LYS A 236 -25.97 8.31 -3.67
N GLU A 237 -26.16 8.85 -2.47
CA GLU A 237 -25.07 9.42 -1.67
C GLU A 237 -24.05 8.33 -1.27
N LEU A 238 -24.54 7.14 -0.90
CA LEU A 238 -23.70 5.99 -0.56
C LEU A 238 -22.97 5.44 -1.79
N ASP A 239 -23.67 5.24 -2.91
CA ASP A 239 -23.11 4.72 -4.17
C ASP A 239 -21.96 5.60 -4.70
N ALA A 240 -22.00 6.91 -4.44
CA ALA A 240 -20.91 7.82 -4.82
C ALA A 240 -19.58 7.54 -4.09
N LEU A 241 -19.62 6.81 -2.98
CA LEU A 241 -18.46 6.35 -2.20
C LEU A 241 -18.02 4.93 -2.57
N LEU A 242 -18.76 4.24 -3.44
CA LEU A 242 -18.47 2.89 -3.87
C LEU A 242 -17.75 2.88 -5.23
N VAL A 243 -16.96 1.83 -5.47
CA VAL A 243 -16.41 1.56 -6.82
C VAL A 243 -17.54 1.16 -7.77
N GLN A 244 -18.47 0.32 -7.29
CA GLN A 244 -19.66 -0.10 -8.00
C GLN A 244 -20.90 0.18 -7.13
N PRO A 245 -22.02 0.65 -7.70
CA PRO A 245 -23.26 0.81 -6.96
C PRO A 245 -23.66 -0.50 -6.27
N ALA A 246 -24.16 -0.42 -5.05
CA ALA A 246 -24.57 -1.60 -4.30
C ALA A 246 -26.02 -2.00 -4.63
N GLU A 247 -26.29 -3.31 -4.55
CA GLU A 247 -27.66 -3.81 -4.49
C GLU A 247 -28.19 -3.68 -3.06
N TRP A 248 -28.79 -2.53 -2.76
CA TRP A 248 -29.31 -2.22 -1.44
C TRP A 248 -30.50 -3.11 -1.07
N ARG A 249 -30.26 -4.02 -0.12
CA ARG A 249 -31.28 -4.90 0.43
C ARG A 249 -32.01 -4.23 1.60
N THR A 250 -33.33 -4.42 1.67
CA THR A 250 -34.20 -3.87 2.72
C THR A 250 -35.03 -4.94 3.43
N ASP A 251 -34.85 -6.21 3.05
CA ASP A 251 -35.53 -7.35 3.68
C ASP A 251 -35.03 -7.61 5.11
N LYS A 252 -33.78 -7.22 5.39
CA LYS A 252 -33.15 -7.33 6.70
C LYS A 252 -32.26 -6.13 6.97
N ILE A 253 -32.46 -5.48 8.11
CA ILE A 253 -31.67 -4.34 8.56
C ILE A 253 -31.08 -4.65 9.93
N HIS A 254 -29.76 -4.56 10.06
CA HIS A 254 -29.05 -4.74 11.32
C HIS A 254 -29.11 -3.47 12.16
N ILE A 255 -29.42 -3.63 13.44
CA ILE A 255 -29.45 -2.53 14.40
C ILE A 255 -28.18 -2.56 15.22
N THR A 256 -27.40 -1.48 15.15
CA THR A 256 -26.17 -1.29 15.92
C THR A 256 -26.33 -0.20 16.97
N ARG A 257 -25.57 -0.32 18.05
CA ARG A 257 -25.43 0.74 19.05
C ARG A 257 -24.39 1.76 18.64
N ASP A 258 -23.16 1.30 18.39
CA ASP A 258 -21.98 2.10 18.13
C ASP A 258 -21.11 1.40 17.08
N PHE A 259 -20.19 2.13 16.46
CA PHE A 259 -19.19 1.56 15.57
C PHE A 259 -17.82 2.22 15.73
N VAL A 260 -16.76 1.50 15.37
CA VAL A 260 -15.38 2.02 15.29
C VAL A 260 -14.74 1.53 14.00
N VAL A 261 -14.08 2.44 13.27
CA VAL A 261 -13.34 2.12 12.04
C VAL A 261 -11.87 1.91 12.39
N SER A 262 -11.27 0.82 11.91
CA SER A 262 -9.86 0.54 12.11
C SER A 262 -8.96 1.48 11.29
N ASN A 263 -7.70 1.57 11.68
CA ASN A 263 -6.68 2.12 10.79
C ASN A 263 -6.51 1.20 9.57
N ALA A 264 -6.12 1.80 8.44
CA ALA A 264 -5.95 1.09 7.18
C ALA A 264 -4.59 0.41 7.09
N VAL A 265 -4.57 -0.86 6.67
CA VAL A 265 -3.36 -1.51 6.17
C VAL A 265 -3.32 -1.29 4.66
N LEU A 266 -2.45 -0.39 4.21
CA LEU A 266 -2.37 0.00 2.80
C LEU A 266 -1.47 -0.96 2.01
N MET A 267 -1.95 -1.37 0.84
CA MET A 267 -1.26 -2.21 -0.14
C MET A 267 -1.35 -1.54 -1.52
N GLY A 268 -0.51 -0.54 -1.76
CA GLY A 268 -0.47 0.21 -3.02
C GLY A 268 -1.75 1.00 -3.25
N ALA A 269 -2.50 0.64 -4.30
CA ALA A 269 -3.79 1.25 -4.64
C ALA A 269 -4.98 0.62 -3.90
N ASN A 270 -4.75 -0.34 -3.00
CA ASN A 270 -5.79 -0.97 -2.20
C ASN A 270 -5.53 -0.77 -0.70
N GLY A 271 -6.58 -0.81 0.11
CA GLY A 271 -6.49 -0.74 1.56
C GLY A 271 -7.51 -1.66 2.21
N ASN A 272 -7.06 -2.51 3.14
CA ASN A 272 -7.96 -3.36 3.91
C ASN A 272 -8.21 -2.72 5.27
N LEU A 273 -9.48 -2.54 5.59
CA LEU A 273 -9.97 -1.96 6.83
C LEU A 273 -11.02 -2.89 7.42
N TYR A 274 -11.35 -2.69 8.70
CA TYR A 274 -12.53 -3.31 9.29
C TYR A 274 -13.30 -2.29 10.11
N VAL A 275 -14.60 -2.54 10.23
CA VAL A 275 -15.49 -1.81 11.12
C VAL A 275 -15.92 -2.76 12.22
N GLU A 276 -15.86 -2.31 13.47
CA GLU A 276 -16.39 -3.06 14.60
C GLU A 276 -17.69 -2.42 15.05
N TYR A 277 -18.77 -3.21 15.06
CA TYR A 277 -20.11 -2.82 15.50
C TYR A 277 -20.47 -3.49 16.82
N ILE A 278 -21.36 -2.87 17.58
CA ILE A 278 -22.10 -3.54 18.66
C ILE A 278 -23.50 -3.86 18.14
N ALA A 279 -23.67 -5.07 17.59
CA ALA A 279 -24.92 -5.53 17.01
C ALA A 279 -25.95 -5.86 18.11
N LEU A 280 -27.14 -5.28 18.01
CA LEU A 280 -28.22 -5.44 18.98
C LEU A 280 -29.31 -6.41 18.52
N GLY A 281 -29.45 -6.59 17.21
CA GLY A 281 -30.47 -7.44 16.62
C GLY A 281 -30.79 -7.01 15.20
N ASP A 282 -31.86 -7.56 14.67
CA ASP A 282 -32.27 -7.40 13.28
C ASP A 282 -33.72 -6.91 13.18
N LEU A 283 -34.00 -6.06 12.20
CA LEU A 283 -35.33 -5.64 11.78
C LEU A 283 -35.66 -6.30 10.43
N ASP A 284 -36.74 -7.07 10.37
CA ASP A 284 -37.22 -7.66 9.13
C ASP A 284 -38.14 -6.71 8.32
N SER A 285 -38.48 -7.09 7.09
CA SER A 285 -39.38 -6.33 6.22
C SER A 285 -40.81 -6.15 6.77
N SER A 286 -41.21 -6.93 7.77
CA SER A 286 -42.50 -6.79 8.49
C SER A 286 -42.39 -5.92 9.74
N LEU A 287 -41.26 -5.21 9.89
CA LEU A 287 -40.91 -4.35 11.01
C LEU A 287 -40.85 -5.08 12.35
N ARG A 288 -40.56 -6.39 12.36
CA ARG A 288 -40.35 -7.15 13.59
C ARG A 288 -38.89 -7.08 14.00
N PHE A 289 -38.65 -6.52 15.18
CA PHE A 289 -37.33 -6.55 15.79
C PHE A 289 -37.09 -7.85 16.54
N THR A 290 -36.02 -8.54 16.13
CA THR A 290 -35.51 -9.75 16.78
C THR A 290 -34.25 -9.39 17.55
N ASN A 291 -34.35 -9.41 18.89
CA ASN A 291 -33.23 -9.12 19.77
C ASN A 291 -32.12 -10.16 19.60
N GLY A 292 -30.87 -9.69 19.58
CA GLY A 292 -29.70 -10.51 19.84
C GLY A 292 -29.47 -10.75 21.33
N VAL A 293 -28.20 -11.04 21.68
CA VAL A 293 -27.76 -11.26 23.06
C VAL A 293 -27.92 -9.97 23.90
N PRO A 294 -28.34 -10.05 25.18
CA PRO A 294 -28.37 -8.89 26.07
C PRO A 294 -27.03 -8.13 26.08
N GLY A 295 -27.07 -6.81 25.88
CA GLY A 295 -25.88 -5.97 25.79
C GLY A 295 -25.27 -5.82 24.39
N GLY A 296 -25.67 -6.68 23.44
CA GLY A 296 -25.18 -6.71 22.07
C GLY A 296 -23.98 -7.63 21.87
N VAL A 297 -23.72 -8.00 20.61
CA VAL A 297 -22.56 -8.80 20.20
C VAL A 297 -21.60 -7.91 19.42
N LYS A 298 -20.31 -7.97 19.75
CA LYS A 298 -19.29 -7.29 18.95
C LYS A 298 -19.10 -8.03 17.63
N VAL A 299 -19.42 -7.37 16.52
CA VAL A 299 -19.26 -7.90 15.16
C VAL A 299 -18.15 -7.13 14.48
N ARG A 300 -17.32 -7.82 13.69
CA ARG A 300 -16.27 -7.19 12.87
C ARG A 300 -16.56 -7.49 11.40
N GLU A 301 -16.60 -6.44 10.60
CA GLU A 301 -16.85 -6.54 9.16
C GLU A 301 -15.66 -5.96 8.39
N GLY A 302 -15.15 -6.72 7.43
CA GLY A 302 -13.99 -6.34 6.61
C GLY A 302 -14.42 -5.57 5.38
N TYR A 303 -13.67 -4.51 5.06
CA TYR A 303 -13.90 -3.65 3.90
C TYR A 303 -12.61 -3.53 3.09
N THR A 304 -12.74 -3.70 1.77
CA THR A 304 -11.69 -3.38 0.82
C THR A 304 -11.94 -1.98 0.28
N LEU A 305 -10.92 -1.12 0.31
CA LEU A 305 -10.94 0.17 -0.36
C LEU A 305 -9.97 0.17 -1.54
N ALA A 306 -10.37 0.81 -2.64
CA ALA A 306 -9.55 0.98 -3.82
C ALA A 306 -9.37 2.46 -4.13
N LEU A 307 -8.14 2.85 -4.44
CA LEU A 307 -7.83 4.14 -5.01
C LEU A 307 -8.15 4.09 -6.50
N SER A 308 -9.20 4.79 -6.90
CA SER A 308 -9.71 4.77 -8.27
C SER A 308 -9.89 6.20 -8.79
N ASN A 309 -9.61 6.39 -10.08
CA ASN A 309 -10.03 7.58 -10.83
C ASN A 309 -11.39 7.38 -11.52
N LYS A 310 -11.93 6.16 -11.49
CA LYS A 310 -13.23 5.79 -12.04
C LYS A 310 -14.26 5.77 -10.92
N TYR A 311 -15.40 6.40 -11.16
CA TYR A 311 -16.54 6.34 -10.25
C TYR A 311 -17.83 6.34 -11.04
N SER A 312 -18.84 5.68 -10.49
CA SER A 312 -20.15 5.59 -11.11
C SER A 312 -21.02 6.75 -10.64
N LEU A 313 -21.63 7.48 -11.56
CA LEU A 313 -22.79 8.31 -11.24
C LEU A 313 -24.07 7.52 -11.50
N PRO A 314 -25.07 7.61 -10.61
CA PRO A 314 -26.38 7.03 -10.85
C PRO A 314 -26.94 7.54 -12.19
N GLY A 315 -27.34 6.61 -13.05
CA GLY A 315 -28.02 6.95 -14.30
C GLY A 315 -29.37 7.62 -14.01
N ALA A 316 -29.80 8.54 -14.88
CA ALA A 316 -31.19 8.99 -14.87
C ALA A 316 -32.13 7.79 -15.10
N LYS A 317 -33.36 7.82 -14.55
CA LYS A 317 -34.33 6.72 -14.57
C LYS A 317 -34.29 5.90 -15.88
N GLY A 318 -33.96 4.62 -15.77
CA GLY A 318 -33.91 3.67 -16.89
C GLY A 318 -32.61 3.66 -17.71
N LYS A 319 -31.62 4.50 -17.38
CA LYS A 319 -30.29 4.49 -18.02
C LYS A 319 -29.26 3.79 -17.11
N PRO A 320 -28.29 3.07 -17.69
CA PRO A 320 -27.20 2.49 -16.92
C PRO A 320 -26.41 3.58 -16.20
N ALA A 321 -25.78 3.22 -15.07
CA ALA A 321 -24.85 4.09 -14.38
C ALA A 321 -23.75 4.56 -15.33
N GLN A 322 -23.43 5.86 -15.28
CA GLN A 322 -22.39 6.43 -16.12
C GLN A 322 -21.07 6.35 -15.36
N GLU A 323 -20.11 5.62 -15.91
CA GLU A 323 -18.74 5.64 -15.41
C GLU A 323 -18.08 6.96 -15.83
N LEU A 324 -17.62 7.73 -14.85
CA LEU A 324 -16.86 8.94 -15.06
C LEU A 324 -15.40 8.75 -14.63
N ILE A 325 -14.51 9.44 -15.33
CA ILE A 325 -13.09 9.52 -14.99
C ILE A 325 -12.84 10.90 -14.36
N GLY A 326 -12.35 10.91 -13.13
CA GLY A 326 -11.95 12.13 -12.41
C GLY A 326 -10.64 11.94 -11.64
N PRO A 327 -10.38 12.76 -10.61
CA PRO A 327 -9.17 12.61 -9.80
C PRO A 327 -9.20 11.29 -9.00
N ASN A 328 -8.01 10.75 -8.74
CA ASN A 328 -7.86 9.55 -7.91
C ASN A 328 -8.38 9.81 -6.49
N ARG A 329 -9.35 9.01 -6.06
CA ARG A 329 -9.87 9.03 -4.69
C ARG A 329 -10.07 7.62 -4.16
N TRP A 330 -10.04 7.48 -2.84
CA TRP A 330 -10.37 6.21 -2.21
C TRP A 330 -11.88 5.99 -2.29
N LEU A 331 -12.28 4.77 -2.64
CA LEU A 331 -13.65 4.30 -2.74
C LEU A 331 -13.74 2.93 -2.07
N VAL A 332 -14.91 2.56 -1.56
CA VAL A 332 -15.19 1.22 -1.04
C VAL A 332 -15.39 0.27 -2.23
N ALA A 333 -14.52 -0.72 -2.35
CA ALA A 333 -14.53 -1.69 -3.45
C ALA A 333 -15.53 -2.81 -3.21
N ASP A 334 -15.53 -3.35 -1.99
CA ASP A 334 -16.40 -4.43 -1.58
C ASP A 334 -17.30 -3.88 -0.46
N SER A 335 -18.48 -3.39 -0.81
CA SER A 335 -19.49 -3.08 0.20
C SER A 335 -20.35 -4.32 0.40
N PRO A 336 -20.46 -4.83 1.63
CA PRO A 336 -21.46 -5.83 1.94
C PRO A 336 -22.86 -5.23 1.66
N PRO A 337 -23.82 -6.04 1.16
CA PRO A 337 -25.18 -5.59 0.89
C PRO A 337 -26.01 -5.35 2.17
N GLU A 338 -25.45 -5.70 3.33
CA GLU A 338 -26.09 -5.63 4.63
C GLU A 338 -26.20 -4.18 5.11
N GLN A 339 -27.39 -3.78 5.58
CA GLN A 339 -27.61 -2.43 6.10
C GLN A 339 -27.47 -2.40 7.61
N TRP A 340 -26.60 -1.51 8.10
CA TRP A 340 -26.45 -1.22 9.52
C TRP A 340 -27.03 0.15 9.85
N ILE A 341 -27.98 0.22 10.79
CA ILE A 341 -28.55 1.49 11.29
C ILE A 341 -28.45 1.61 12.80
N THR A 342 -28.36 2.85 13.29
CA THR A 342 -28.43 3.12 14.74
C THR A 342 -29.82 2.84 15.30
N VAL A 343 -29.92 2.59 16.61
CA VAL A 343 -31.20 2.46 17.33
C VAL A 343 -32.15 3.64 17.04
N ASN A 344 -31.64 4.87 17.07
CA ASN A 344 -32.45 6.07 16.81
C ASN A 344 -33.00 6.10 15.38
N THR A 345 -32.16 5.73 14.42
CA THR A 345 -32.58 5.63 13.02
C THR A 345 -33.62 4.53 12.84
N ALA A 346 -33.48 3.39 13.52
CA ALA A 346 -34.46 2.31 13.48
C ALA A 346 -35.82 2.71 14.08
N ILE A 347 -35.82 3.45 15.21
CA ILE A 347 -37.05 3.98 15.81
C ILE A 347 -37.76 4.93 14.84
N ARG A 348 -37.00 5.87 14.24
CA ARG A 348 -37.55 6.81 13.24
C ARG A 348 -38.13 6.05 12.05
N TYR A 349 -37.38 5.12 11.47
CA TYR A 349 -37.81 4.33 10.32
C TYR A 349 -39.08 3.51 10.63
N ALA A 350 -39.13 2.80 11.76
CA ALA A 350 -40.31 2.04 12.16
C ALA A 350 -41.53 2.96 12.37
N THR A 351 -41.33 4.16 12.91
CA THR A 351 -42.39 5.16 13.09
C THR A 351 -42.94 5.63 11.74
N GLU A 352 -42.07 6.01 10.81
CA GLU A 352 -42.46 6.46 9.46
C GLU A 352 -43.23 5.35 8.72
N MET A 353 -42.74 4.11 8.76
CA MET A 353 -43.39 2.99 8.09
C MET A 353 -44.74 2.62 8.73
N ARG A 354 -44.86 2.71 10.07
CA ARG A 354 -46.14 2.53 10.78
C ARG A 354 -47.18 3.55 10.34
N ASP A 355 -46.77 4.81 10.22
CA ASP A 355 -47.67 5.91 9.92
C ASP A 355 -48.13 5.88 8.46
N GLN A 356 -47.29 5.36 7.55
CA GLN A 356 -47.58 5.24 6.11
C GLN A 356 -48.34 3.98 5.72
N THR A 357 -48.20 2.87 6.46
CA THR A 357 -48.83 1.60 6.08
C THR A 357 -50.33 1.57 6.40
N THR A 358 -51.09 0.81 5.60
CA THR A 358 -52.50 0.48 5.87
C THR A 358 -52.69 -0.89 6.51
N ASP A 359 -51.63 -1.73 6.53
CA ASP A 359 -51.68 -3.07 7.09
C ASP A 359 -51.67 -3.02 8.64
N PRO A 360 -52.73 -3.49 9.33
CA PRO A 360 -52.79 -3.46 10.79
C PRO A 360 -51.73 -4.35 11.44
N ALA A 361 -51.30 -5.44 10.81
CA ALA A 361 -50.26 -6.31 11.36
C ALA A 361 -48.90 -5.61 11.34
N ILE A 362 -48.58 -4.87 10.27
CA ILE A 362 -47.35 -4.08 10.19
C ILE A 362 -47.37 -2.95 11.24
N LYS A 363 -48.51 -2.28 11.46
CA LYS A 363 -48.63 -1.26 12.52
C LYS A 363 -48.35 -1.83 13.90
N GLN A 364 -48.98 -2.96 14.22
CA GLN A 364 -48.77 -3.64 15.49
C GLN A 364 -47.31 -4.06 15.69
N ASN A 365 -46.67 -4.62 14.66
CA ASN A 365 -45.26 -4.98 14.71
C ASN A 365 -44.36 -3.76 14.93
N ALA A 366 -44.63 -2.65 14.25
CA ALA A 366 -43.89 -1.42 14.41
C ALA A 366 -44.00 -0.85 15.83
N ASP A 367 -45.21 -0.82 16.42
CA ASP A 367 -45.40 -0.37 17.80
C ASP A 367 -44.62 -1.23 18.81
N GLN A 368 -44.65 -2.56 18.64
CA GLN A 368 -43.85 -3.47 19.47
C GLN A 368 -42.34 -3.24 19.31
N THR A 369 -41.88 -3.04 18.07
CA THR A 369 -40.48 -2.75 17.76
C THR A 369 -40.03 -1.42 18.36
N ILE A 370 -40.81 -0.36 18.21
CA ILE A 370 -40.53 0.97 18.77
C ILE A 370 -40.43 0.87 20.30
N ALA A 371 -41.37 0.18 20.95
CA ALA A 371 -41.33 -0.03 22.40
C ALA A 371 -40.04 -0.75 22.86
N LYS A 372 -39.66 -1.84 22.17
CA LYS A 372 -38.43 -2.59 22.46
C LYS A 372 -37.16 -1.75 22.26
N LEU A 373 -37.06 -1.05 21.13
CA LEU A 373 -35.89 -0.22 20.81
C LEU A 373 -35.77 0.99 21.74
N THR A 374 -36.89 1.60 22.11
CA THR A 374 -36.94 2.70 23.08
C THR A 374 -36.46 2.21 24.45
N ALA A 375 -36.91 1.04 24.90
CA ALA A 375 -36.40 0.45 26.13
C ALA A 375 -34.88 0.24 26.08
N ILE A 376 -34.32 -0.24 24.96
CA ILE A 376 -32.85 -0.37 24.80
C ILE A 376 -32.15 0.98 24.83
N HIS A 377 -32.76 2.03 24.26
CA HIS A 377 -32.18 3.37 24.20
C HIS A 377 -32.01 4.02 25.58
N TRP A 378 -32.98 3.82 26.49
CA TRP A 378 -33.01 4.42 27.83
C TRP A 378 -32.15 3.71 28.89
N TRP A 379 -31.58 2.54 28.61
CA TRP A 379 -30.65 1.86 29.54
C TRP A 379 -29.22 2.44 29.49
N ARG A 380 -29.09 3.71 29.10
CA ARG A 380 -27.90 4.55 29.15
C ARG A 380 -28.14 5.67 30.16
#